data_AF-A0A971D756-F1
#
_entry.id   AF-A0A971D756-F1
#
_cell.length_a   1.000
_cell.length_b   1.000
_cell.length_c   1.000
_cell.angle_alpha   90.00
_cell.angle_beta   90.00
_cell.angle_gamma   90.00
#
_symmetry.space_group_name_H-M   'P 1'
#
loop_
_entity.id
_entity.type
_entity.pdbx_description
1 polymer ?
#
loop_
_entity_poly.entity_id
_entity_poly.type
_entity_poly.pdbx_seq_one_letter_code
_entity_poly.pdbx_strand_id
1 'polypeptide(L)'
;MGNKRSVRLIAVLLILVMFLGVCPTALLAQALSDVGEHWAKEAINLWTARGIVKGYEDGTFGPDRFITRAEFAALLNRTFGFTTVSPKEFPDVSDTAWYAEEVAKAAGAGYMEGYEDGSFRPDNNITRQEAALVFARIYNLEQIDESYDFSDFDSIPDWSRKAVVAVAKAGLMQGYPDGSFGPARNITRAETVSVLDRLVAEIFTEDGTYGDAGEATVINGNAIITAADVTLVNMHIKGNLLIAESVGDGTVVLDNVVVDGELDVRGRGPASVVLENSKVVSLTVSKDGVRIVIRGSKVDEARVKSASTIEQDPDAEGIEVLIIEEIPAEGEVVLLGDYGNLTVKAVAGKIVVESGHVDEVVVDETATDVELVLGSEASVSNLVLNAPATVTGSGKIEKATVNASGAVIEPEPEEVELGEGVSAIIGGEEVVYVPEEDVPKAPPKPPVVPVSAISVEGVAKVGETLTAKVTPTGATVNYQWQASADDGTTWDDIADATSKTYILSENEVGKLIRVKVTGTGNFTGTKTSDPVGPVTAGEEPEPVVSTYKFSYEVPADVVAGQEVEVAVTFATDVKGDYGYEGVRFQFKAEGPEGAT
;
A
#
# COMPACT_ATOMS: atom_id res chain seq x y z
N MET A 1 -45.36 -23.68 41.84
CA MET A 1 -45.07 -24.63 40.73
C MET A 1 -46.31 -24.71 39.85
N GLY A 2 -46.16 -24.56 38.53
CA GLY A 2 -47.26 -24.82 37.59
C GLY A 2 -47.78 -23.60 36.83
N ASN A 3 -46.94 -22.98 35.99
CA ASN A 3 -47.42 -22.49 34.69
C ASN A 3 -46.32 -22.20 33.65
N LYS A 4 -45.07 -22.61 33.90
CA LYS A 4 -43.99 -22.60 32.90
C LYS A 4 -44.24 -23.56 31.71
N ARG A 5 -45.25 -24.45 31.79
CA ARG A 5 -45.64 -25.35 30.67
C ARG A 5 -46.59 -24.68 29.66
N SER A 6 -47.47 -23.79 30.12
CA SER A 6 -48.45 -23.11 29.26
C SER A 6 -47.83 -22.03 28.39
N VAL A 7 -46.81 -21.33 28.92
CA VAL A 7 -46.03 -20.34 28.15
C VAL A 7 -45.11 -21.01 27.11
N ARG A 8 -44.60 -22.21 27.40
CA ARG A 8 -43.78 -22.98 26.43
C ARG A 8 -44.61 -23.58 25.29
N LEU A 9 -45.87 -23.97 25.52
CA LEU A 9 -46.74 -24.44 24.43
C LEU A 9 -47.19 -23.28 23.51
N ILE A 10 -47.44 -22.09 24.06
CA ILE A 10 -47.82 -20.91 23.26
C ILE A 10 -46.62 -20.36 22.47
N ALA A 11 -45.41 -20.40 23.05
CA ALA A 11 -44.19 -20.01 22.34
C ALA A 11 -43.80 -20.99 21.22
N VAL A 12 -44.00 -22.31 21.40
CA VAL A 12 -43.75 -23.31 20.35
C VAL A 12 -44.82 -23.25 19.24
N LEU A 13 -46.08 -22.89 19.57
CA LEU A 13 -47.13 -22.69 18.56
C LEU A 13 -46.96 -21.38 17.78
N LEU A 14 -46.38 -20.33 18.37
CA LEU A 14 -46.04 -19.07 17.66
C LEU A 14 -44.80 -19.21 16.77
N ILE A 15 -43.81 -20.02 17.18
CA ILE A 15 -42.62 -20.32 16.34
C ILE A 15 -42.99 -21.25 15.18
N LEU A 16 -43.96 -22.15 15.33
CA LEU A 16 -44.45 -23.00 14.25
C LEU A 16 -45.31 -22.24 13.23
N VAL A 17 -45.99 -21.15 13.63
CA VAL A 17 -46.80 -20.30 12.73
C VAL A 17 -45.94 -19.24 12.01
N MET A 18 -44.76 -18.88 12.53
CA MET A 18 -43.80 -18.03 11.80
C MET A 18 -42.97 -18.78 10.74
N PHE A 19 -43.02 -20.12 10.70
CA PHE A 19 -42.35 -20.94 9.67
C PHE A 19 -43.26 -21.43 8.53
N LEU A 20 -44.55 -21.05 8.51
CA LEU A 20 -45.56 -21.64 7.61
C LEU A 20 -46.30 -20.63 6.71
N GLY A 21 -45.78 -19.40 6.53
CA GLY A 21 -46.54 -18.32 5.88
C GLY A 21 -45.81 -17.42 4.88
N VAL A 22 -44.53 -17.64 4.60
CA VAL A 22 -43.86 -17.00 3.46
C VAL A 22 -43.32 -18.11 2.58
N CYS A 23 -44.21 -18.71 1.80
CA CYS A 23 -43.77 -19.30 0.54
C CYS A 23 -43.13 -18.11 -0.20
N PRO A 24 -41.81 -18.10 -0.49
CA PRO A 24 -41.35 -17.19 -1.51
C PRO A 24 -42.21 -17.54 -2.71
N THR A 25 -43.01 -16.58 -3.18
CA THR A 25 -43.58 -16.73 -4.49
C THR A 25 -42.36 -16.82 -5.38
N ALA A 26 -41.99 -18.04 -5.76
CA ALA A 26 -41.11 -18.25 -6.89
C ALA A 26 -41.82 -17.47 -7.99
N LEU A 27 -41.28 -16.29 -8.31
CA LEU A 27 -41.66 -15.56 -9.49
C LEU A 27 -41.37 -16.56 -10.60
N LEU A 28 -42.39 -17.27 -11.08
CA LEU A 28 -42.22 -18.10 -12.25
C LEU A 28 -41.82 -17.10 -13.33
N ALA A 29 -40.54 -17.13 -13.73
CA ALA A 29 -40.08 -16.38 -14.88
C ALA A 29 -41.07 -16.67 -16.00
N GLN A 30 -41.80 -15.64 -16.43
CA GLN A 30 -42.84 -15.81 -17.42
C GLN A 30 -42.17 -16.35 -18.67
N ALA A 31 -42.46 -17.60 -19.02
CA ALA A 31 -41.87 -18.22 -20.20
C ALA A 31 -42.26 -17.38 -21.42
N LEU A 32 -41.26 -16.84 -22.11
CA LEU A 32 -41.45 -16.00 -23.28
C LEU A 32 -42.06 -16.83 -24.41
N SER A 33 -43.23 -16.42 -24.88
CA SER A 33 -44.12 -17.26 -25.70
C SER A 33 -43.59 -17.57 -27.11
N ASP A 34 -42.66 -16.77 -27.61
CA ASP A 34 -42.15 -16.78 -28.99
C ASP A 34 -40.66 -17.17 -29.10
N VAL A 35 -40.00 -17.49 -27.98
CA VAL A 35 -38.59 -17.92 -27.97
C VAL A 35 -38.45 -19.40 -28.35
N GLY A 36 -39.44 -20.23 -28.01
CA GLY A 36 -39.64 -21.59 -28.55
C GLY A 36 -38.36 -22.39 -28.87
N GLU A 37 -38.14 -22.69 -30.16
CA GLU A 37 -36.96 -23.36 -30.73
C GLU A 37 -36.04 -22.39 -31.51
N HIS A 38 -36.09 -21.09 -31.16
CA HIS A 38 -35.29 -20.07 -31.81
C HIS A 38 -33.79 -20.30 -31.57
N TRP A 39 -32.94 -20.00 -32.55
CA TRP A 39 -31.49 -20.28 -32.47
C TRP A 39 -30.80 -19.56 -31.29
N ALA A 40 -31.32 -18.40 -30.89
CA ALA A 40 -30.83 -17.62 -29.75
C ALA A 40 -31.50 -17.98 -28.40
N LYS A 41 -32.28 -19.07 -28.33
CA LYS A 41 -33.08 -19.44 -27.15
C LYS A 41 -32.27 -19.49 -25.87
N GLU A 42 -31.10 -20.12 -25.90
CA GLU A 42 -30.26 -20.29 -24.71
C GLU A 42 -29.79 -18.94 -24.16
N ALA A 43 -29.21 -18.10 -25.02
CA ALA A 43 -28.79 -16.75 -24.68
C ALA A 43 -29.97 -15.91 -24.17
N ILE A 44 -31.11 -15.90 -24.87
CA ILE A 44 -32.29 -15.15 -24.45
C ILE A 44 -32.75 -15.58 -23.05
N ASN A 45 -32.87 -16.89 -22.81
CA ASN A 45 -33.31 -17.40 -21.52
C ASN A 45 -32.32 -17.08 -20.40
N LEU A 46 -31.02 -17.21 -20.65
CA LEU A 46 -29.97 -16.88 -19.67
C LEU A 46 -30.03 -15.40 -19.28
N TRP A 47 -30.08 -14.51 -20.27
CA TRP A 47 -30.09 -13.07 -20.05
C TRP A 47 -31.41 -12.55 -19.46
N THR A 48 -32.52 -13.25 -19.72
CA THR A 48 -33.80 -13.01 -19.02
C THR A 48 -33.76 -13.51 -17.59
N ALA A 49 -33.17 -14.68 -17.31
CA ALA A 49 -33.01 -15.19 -15.95
C ALA A 49 -32.13 -14.27 -15.08
N ARG A 50 -31.12 -13.64 -15.67
CA ARG A 50 -30.29 -12.59 -15.04
C ARG A 50 -31.02 -11.25 -14.86
N GLY A 51 -32.27 -11.11 -15.31
CA GLY A 51 -33.05 -9.87 -15.19
C GLY A 51 -32.61 -8.72 -16.13
N ILE A 52 -31.60 -8.95 -16.97
CA ILE A 52 -31.03 -7.95 -17.87
C ILE A 52 -31.90 -7.78 -19.10
N VAL A 53 -32.37 -8.85 -19.72
CA VAL A 53 -33.26 -8.73 -20.88
C VAL A 53 -34.70 -9.01 -20.47
N LYS A 54 -35.59 -8.06 -20.79
CA LYS A 54 -37.02 -8.16 -20.52
C LYS A 54 -37.78 -8.37 -21.83
N GLY A 55 -38.81 -9.21 -21.77
CA GLY A 55 -39.81 -9.32 -22.82
C GLY A 55 -40.76 -8.12 -22.83
N TYR A 56 -41.64 -8.08 -23.82
CA TYR A 56 -42.73 -7.13 -23.93
C TYR A 56 -43.89 -7.50 -23.01
N GLU A 57 -44.76 -6.54 -22.73
CA GLU A 57 -45.92 -6.72 -21.85
C GLU A 57 -46.90 -7.79 -22.36
N ASP A 58 -46.87 -8.09 -23.66
CA ASP A 58 -47.67 -9.14 -24.29
C ASP A 58 -47.12 -10.57 -24.05
N GLY A 59 -46.00 -10.71 -23.32
CA GLY A 59 -45.36 -11.98 -23.01
C GLY A 59 -44.47 -12.52 -24.13
N THR A 60 -44.13 -11.70 -25.13
CA THR A 60 -43.17 -12.04 -26.20
C THR A 60 -41.79 -11.44 -25.94
N PHE A 61 -40.77 -12.00 -26.55
CA PHE A 61 -39.43 -11.42 -26.61
C PHE A 61 -39.18 -10.63 -27.89
N GLY A 62 -39.79 -11.05 -29.00
CA GLY A 62 -39.57 -10.53 -30.34
C GLY A 62 -38.16 -10.79 -30.87
N PRO A 63 -37.67 -12.05 -30.97
CA PRO A 63 -36.26 -12.34 -31.27
C PRO A 63 -35.83 -11.83 -32.65
N ASP A 64 -36.68 -11.98 -33.67
CA ASP A 64 -36.44 -11.49 -35.02
C ASP A 64 -36.86 -10.04 -35.25
N ARG A 65 -37.36 -9.36 -34.20
CA ARG A 65 -37.71 -7.95 -34.31
C ARG A 65 -36.45 -7.11 -34.34
N PHE A 66 -36.41 -6.14 -35.26
CA PHE A 66 -35.37 -5.12 -35.22
C PHE A 66 -35.47 -4.30 -33.93
N ILE A 67 -34.32 -3.98 -33.36
CA ILE A 67 -34.20 -3.21 -32.13
C ILE A 67 -34.04 -1.73 -32.48
N THR A 68 -34.76 -0.85 -31.77
CA THR A 68 -34.59 0.59 -31.94
C THR A 68 -33.30 1.06 -31.25
N ARG A 69 -32.78 2.23 -31.65
CA ARG A 69 -31.61 2.84 -31.02
C ARG A 69 -31.83 3.09 -29.52
N ALA A 70 -33.04 3.50 -29.13
CA ALA A 70 -33.41 3.66 -27.72
C ALA A 70 -33.44 2.33 -26.95
N GLU A 71 -34.04 1.27 -27.52
CA GLU A 71 -34.06 -0.06 -26.90
C GLU A 71 -32.66 -0.66 -26.78
N PHE A 72 -31.82 -0.42 -27.79
CA PHE A 72 -30.42 -0.86 -27.80
C PHE A 72 -29.61 -0.16 -26.69
N ALA A 73 -29.72 1.16 -26.57
CA ALA A 73 -29.10 1.93 -25.49
C ALA A 73 -29.56 1.45 -24.10
N ALA A 74 -30.86 1.27 -23.89
CA ALA A 74 -31.41 0.80 -22.63
C ALA A 74 -30.91 -0.60 -22.23
N LEU A 75 -30.69 -1.49 -23.21
CA LEU A 75 -30.12 -2.81 -22.97
C LEU A 75 -28.64 -2.73 -22.58
N LEU A 76 -27.86 -1.91 -23.28
CA LEU A 76 -26.43 -1.74 -22.99
C LEU A 76 -26.20 -1.05 -21.64
N ASN A 77 -26.96 0.00 -21.32
CA ASN A 77 -26.89 0.66 -20.01
C ASN A 77 -27.11 -0.31 -18.86
N ARG A 78 -28.09 -1.22 -19.00
CA ARG A 78 -28.36 -2.24 -17.98
C ARG A 78 -27.27 -3.31 -17.90
N THR A 79 -26.68 -3.67 -19.04
CA THR A 79 -25.65 -4.72 -19.11
C THR A 79 -24.33 -4.26 -18.52
N PHE A 80 -23.90 -3.03 -18.83
CA PHE A 80 -22.60 -2.49 -18.43
C PHE A 80 -22.71 -1.52 -17.23
N GLY A 81 -23.90 -1.39 -16.64
CA GLY A 81 -24.17 -0.56 -15.48
C GLY A 81 -23.82 0.91 -15.67
N PHE A 82 -24.07 1.48 -16.86
CA PHE A 82 -23.85 2.90 -17.12
C PHE A 82 -24.87 3.76 -16.38
N THR A 83 -24.40 4.78 -15.67
CA THR A 83 -25.25 5.68 -14.87
C THR A 83 -24.99 7.16 -15.16
N THR A 84 -23.80 7.50 -15.66
CA THR A 84 -23.39 8.88 -15.97
C THR A 84 -24.22 9.44 -17.11
N VAL A 85 -24.93 10.55 -16.87
CA VAL A 85 -25.74 11.25 -17.89
C VAL A 85 -24.97 12.40 -18.52
N SER A 86 -25.02 12.52 -19.84
CA SER A 86 -24.49 13.70 -20.55
C SER A 86 -25.43 14.89 -20.38
N PRO A 87 -24.92 16.13 -20.24
CA PRO A 87 -25.73 17.34 -20.35
C PRO A 87 -26.16 17.64 -21.80
N LYS A 88 -25.68 16.88 -22.80
CA LYS A 88 -26.04 17.06 -24.21
C LYS A 88 -27.51 16.73 -24.44
N GLU A 89 -28.26 17.72 -24.91
CA GLU A 89 -29.65 17.55 -25.32
C GLU A 89 -29.73 17.17 -26.81
N PHE A 90 -30.71 16.31 -27.15
CA PHE A 90 -31.02 15.92 -28.52
C PHE A 90 -32.40 16.48 -28.91
N PRO A 91 -32.53 17.24 -30.02
CA PRO A 91 -33.80 17.89 -30.38
C PRO A 91 -34.98 16.95 -30.61
N ASP A 92 -34.71 15.67 -30.90
CA ASP A 92 -35.69 14.62 -31.15
C ASP A 92 -35.92 13.68 -29.96
N VAL A 93 -35.37 14.03 -28.79
CA VAL A 93 -35.58 13.30 -27.54
C VAL A 93 -36.35 14.20 -26.58
N SER A 94 -37.60 13.84 -26.31
CA SER A 94 -38.42 14.50 -25.29
C SER A 94 -37.97 14.06 -23.90
N ASP A 95 -37.80 14.99 -22.95
CA ASP A 95 -37.43 14.70 -21.55
C ASP A 95 -38.42 13.77 -20.83
N THR A 96 -39.65 13.67 -21.33
CA THR A 96 -40.70 12.79 -20.79
C THR A 96 -40.76 11.42 -21.47
N ALA A 97 -39.94 11.19 -22.49
CA ALA A 97 -39.85 9.89 -23.15
C ALA A 97 -39.21 8.87 -22.21
N TRP A 98 -39.70 7.62 -22.23
CA TRP A 98 -39.16 6.54 -21.38
C TRP A 98 -37.67 6.30 -21.58
N TYR A 99 -37.16 6.61 -22.78
CA TYR A 99 -35.75 6.44 -23.15
C TYR A 99 -34.90 7.68 -22.96
N ALA A 100 -35.44 8.81 -22.49
CA ALA A 100 -34.70 10.07 -22.41
C ALA A 100 -33.42 9.92 -21.58
N GLU A 101 -33.55 9.31 -20.40
CA GLU A 101 -32.42 9.04 -19.52
C GLU A 101 -31.46 8.00 -20.12
N GLU A 102 -31.97 6.98 -20.82
CA GLU A 102 -31.15 5.96 -21.46
C GLU A 102 -30.27 6.54 -22.58
N VAL A 103 -30.81 7.49 -23.34
CA VAL A 103 -30.07 8.25 -24.36
C VAL A 103 -29.02 9.15 -23.70
N ALA A 104 -29.38 9.85 -22.62
CA ALA A 104 -28.44 10.69 -21.89
C ALA A 104 -27.27 9.88 -21.31
N LYS A 105 -27.54 8.67 -20.79
CA LYS A 105 -26.51 7.72 -20.34
C LYS A 105 -25.62 7.23 -21.48
N ALA A 106 -26.22 6.88 -22.61
CA ALA A 106 -25.48 6.40 -23.78
C ALA A 106 -24.52 7.45 -24.35
N ALA A 107 -24.95 8.71 -24.36
CA ALA A 107 -24.12 9.85 -24.70
C ALA A 107 -23.07 10.15 -23.62
N GLY A 108 -23.44 10.03 -22.33
CA GLY A 108 -22.54 10.29 -21.20
C GLY A 108 -21.38 9.29 -21.12
N ALA A 109 -21.65 8.03 -21.43
CA ALA A 109 -20.65 6.98 -21.53
C ALA A 109 -19.90 6.97 -22.88
N GLY A 110 -20.24 7.86 -23.82
CA GLY A 110 -19.55 8.04 -25.10
C GLY A 110 -19.74 6.91 -26.13
N TYR A 111 -20.50 5.86 -25.80
CA TYR A 111 -20.69 4.74 -26.73
C TYR A 111 -21.74 5.04 -27.82
N MET A 112 -22.65 6.00 -27.61
CA MET A 112 -23.57 6.51 -28.65
C MET A 112 -23.73 8.04 -28.56
N GLU A 113 -23.20 8.78 -29.54
CA GLU A 113 -23.10 10.25 -29.48
C GLU A 113 -24.19 11.00 -30.28
N GLY A 114 -25.07 10.27 -30.98
CA GLY A 114 -26.02 10.81 -31.95
C GLY A 114 -25.42 10.99 -33.36
N TYR A 115 -26.15 11.65 -34.24
CA TYR A 115 -25.74 11.92 -35.62
C TYR A 115 -25.15 13.33 -35.78
N GLU A 116 -24.47 13.56 -36.90
CA GLU A 116 -23.88 14.87 -37.24
C GLU A 116 -24.90 16.02 -37.30
N ASP A 117 -26.17 15.70 -37.60
CA ASP A 117 -27.27 16.68 -37.62
C ASP A 117 -27.80 17.05 -36.21
N GLY A 118 -27.19 16.49 -35.15
CA GLY A 118 -27.55 16.72 -33.76
C GLY A 118 -28.72 15.85 -33.26
N SER A 119 -29.32 15.00 -34.09
CA SER A 119 -30.38 14.07 -33.67
C SER A 119 -29.84 12.79 -33.04
N PHE A 120 -30.62 12.12 -32.18
CA PHE A 120 -30.31 10.78 -31.70
C PHE A 120 -31.02 9.68 -32.50
N ARG A 121 -32.21 9.97 -33.03
CA ARG A 121 -33.14 9.08 -33.73
C ARG A 121 -33.54 7.86 -32.90
N PRO A 122 -34.14 8.05 -31.71
CA PRO A 122 -34.38 6.98 -30.74
C PRO A 122 -35.27 5.85 -31.25
N ASP A 123 -36.30 6.19 -32.04
CA ASP A 123 -37.27 5.22 -32.58
C ASP A 123 -36.81 4.53 -33.87
N ASN A 124 -35.69 4.98 -34.47
CA ASN A 124 -35.14 4.31 -35.65
C ASN A 124 -34.49 2.99 -35.23
N ASN A 125 -34.66 1.96 -36.06
CA ASN A 125 -33.91 0.71 -35.92
C ASN A 125 -32.41 0.97 -36.13
N ILE A 126 -31.57 0.34 -35.31
CA ILE A 126 -30.11 0.46 -35.44
C ILE A 126 -29.59 -0.51 -36.50
N THR A 127 -28.71 -0.03 -37.37
CA THR A 127 -28.04 -0.86 -38.37
C THR A 127 -26.90 -1.69 -37.76
N ARG A 128 -26.55 -2.81 -38.39
CA ARG A 128 -25.46 -3.69 -37.94
C ARG A 128 -24.12 -2.99 -37.88
N GLN A 129 -23.82 -2.08 -38.80
CA GLN A 129 -22.58 -1.31 -38.78
C GLN A 129 -22.54 -0.26 -37.66
N GLU A 130 -23.69 0.33 -37.29
CA GLU A 130 -23.77 1.20 -36.11
C GLU A 130 -23.60 0.38 -34.83
N ALA A 131 -24.27 -0.77 -34.72
CA ALA A 131 -24.11 -1.68 -33.59
C ALA A 131 -22.65 -2.16 -33.46
N ALA A 132 -21.97 -2.47 -34.57
CA ALA A 132 -20.56 -2.81 -34.59
C ALA A 132 -19.68 -1.67 -34.04
N LEU A 133 -19.97 -0.42 -34.42
CA LEU A 133 -19.27 0.76 -33.87
C LEU A 133 -19.46 0.86 -32.35
N VAL A 134 -20.69 0.66 -31.87
CA VAL A 134 -20.99 0.70 -30.43
C VAL A 134 -20.26 -0.41 -29.67
N PHE A 135 -20.33 -1.66 -30.14
CA PHE A 135 -19.66 -2.78 -29.48
C PHE A 135 -18.13 -2.64 -29.51
N ALA A 136 -17.56 -2.16 -30.62
CA ALA A 136 -16.13 -1.89 -30.71
C ALA A 136 -15.69 -0.83 -29.69
N ARG A 137 -16.50 0.22 -29.46
CA ARG A 137 -16.23 1.25 -28.44
C ARG A 137 -16.33 0.71 -27.02
N ILE A 138 -17.44 0.03 -26.69
CA ILE A 138 -17.68 -0.49 -25.33
C ILE A 138 -16.58 -1.47 -24.91
N TYR A 139 -16.12 -2.28 -25.84
CA TYR A 139 -15.12 -3.30 -25.58
C TYR A 139 -13.68 -2.86 -25.90
N ASN A 140 -13.50 -1.56 -26.18
CA ASN A 140 -12.22 -0.94 -26.52
C ASN A 140 -11.41 -1.76 -27.55
N LEU A 141 -12.09 -2.27 -28.57
CA LEU A 141 -11.44 -3.11 -29.59
C LEU A 141 -10.50 -2.28 -30.45
N GLU A 142 -9.34 -2.85 -30.74
CA GLU A 142 -8.40 -2.27 -31.67
C GLU A 142 -9.03 -2.20 -33.08
N GLN A 143 -9.08 -0.99 -33.63
CA GLN A 143 -9.71 -0.70 -34.91
C GLN A 143 -8.66 -0.47 -35.99
N ILE A 144 -8.16 -1.57 -36.55
CA ILE A 144 -7.17 -1.56 -37.63
C ILE A 144 -7.88 -1.47 -38.99
N ASP A 145 -7.33 -0.67 -39.90
CA ASP A 145 -7.81 -0.60 -41.28
C ASP A 145 -7.19 -1.72 -42.11
N GLU A 146 -7.96 -2.77 -42.33
CA GLU A 146 -7.51 -3.95 -43.06
C GLU A 146 -8.69 -4.68 -43.72
N SER A 147 -8.38 -5.49 -44.72
CA SER A 147 -9.37 -6.28 -45.46
C SER A 147 -9.88 -7.47 -44.63
N TYR A 148 -11.13 -7.87 -44.87
CA TYR A 148 -11.76 -9.02 -44.23
C TYR A 148 -12.65 -9.78 -45.22
N ASP A 149 -12.88 -11.07 -44.96
CA ASP A 149 -13.56 -12.01 -45.87
C ASP A 149 -15.10 -11.84 -45.91
N PHE A 150 -15.56 -10.62 -46.15
CA PHE A 150 -16.97 -10.32 -46.43
C PHE A 150 -17.17 -10.04 -47.92
N SER A 151 -18.15 -10.69 -48.54
CA SER A 151 -18.51 -10.50 -49.96
C SER A 151 -18.96 -9.07 -50.29
N ASP A 152 -19.44 -8.34 -49.29
CA ASP A 152 -19.88 -6.95 -49.38
C ASP A 152 -18.90 -5.97 -48.70
N PHE A 153 -17.65 -6.40 -48.42
CA PHE A 153 -16.64 -5.60 -47.72
C PHE A 153 -16.45 -4.21 -48.34
N ASP A 154 -16.27 -4.15 -49.67
CA ASP A 154 -16.05 -2.89 -50.39
C ASP A 154 -17.25 -1.93 -50.33
N SER A 155 -18.44 -2.42 -49.96
CA SER A 155 -19.64 -1.60 -49.78
C SER A 155 -19.83 -1.05 -48.36
N ILE A 156 -19.04 -1.55 -47.40
CA ILE A 156 -19.04 -1.02 -46.03
C ILE A 156 -18.46 0.41 -46.08
N PRO A 157 -19.14 1.43 -45.52
CA PRO A 157 -18.60 2.78 -45.43
C PRO A 157 -17.33 2.88 -44.58
N ASP A 158 -16.42 3.78 -44.93
CA ASP A 158 -15.12 3.92 -44.24
C ASP A 158 -15.26 4.25 -42.74
N TRP A 159 -16.31 5.00 -42.36
CA TRP A 159 -16.56 5.38 -40.96
C TRP A 159 -16.89 4.19 -40.06
N SER A 160 -17.42 3.09 -40.61
CA SER A 160 -17.77 1.88 -39.86
C SER A 160 -16.87 0.69 -40.14
N ARG A 161 -16.12 0.72 -41.26
CA ARG A 161 -15.30 -0.41 -41.74
C ARG A 161 -14.40 -0.99 -40.67
N LYS A 162 -13.62 -0.16 -39.98
CA LYS A 162 -12.67 -0.63 -38.95
C LYS A 162 -13.37 -1.30 -37.77
N ALA A 163 -14.49 -0.71 -37.32
CA ALA A 163 -15.29 -1.30 -36.25
C ALA A 163 -15.91 -2.64 -36.67
N VAL A 164 -16.42 -2.74 -37.90
CA VAL A 164 -16.97 -3.99 -38.44
C VAL A 164 -15.90 -5.10 -38.47
N VAL A 165 -14.68 -4.78 -38.91
CA VAL A 165 -13.57 -5.73 -38.90
C VAL A 165 -13.21 -6.13 -37.47
N ALA A 166 -13.13 -5.16 -36.55
CA ALA A 166 -12.79 -5.41 -35.15
C ALA A 166 -13.77 -6.39 -34.48
N VAL A 167 -15.09 -6.16 -34.61
CA VAL A 167 -16.10 -7.06 -34.02
C VAL A 167 -16.14 -8.43 -34.69
N ALA A 168 -15.78 -8.52 -35.98
CA ALA A 168 -15.70 -9.79 -36.70
C ALA A 168 -14.51 -10.63 -36.23
N LYS A 169 -13.33 -10.01 -36.16
CA LYS A 169 -12.09 -10.62 -35.63
C LYS A 169 -12.23 -11.07 -34.19
N ALA A 170 -12.89 -10.26 -33.36
CA ALA A 170 -13.17 -10.59 -31.97
C ALA A 170 -14.21 -11.71 -31.80
N GLY A 171 -14.79 -12.24 -32.88
CA GLY A 171 -15.79 -13.30 -32.80
C GLY A 171 -17.20 -12.80 -32.44
N LEU A 172 -17.37 -11.50 -32.17
CA LEU A 172 -18.58 -10.91 -31.61
C LEU A 172 -19.71 -10.81 -32.64
N MET A 173 -19.44 -10.31 -33.84
CA MET A 173 -20.41 -10.17 -34.92
C MET A 173 -19.92 -10.84 -36.19
N GLN A 174 -20.54 -11.95 -36.56
CA GLN A 174 -20.21 -12.70 -37.78
C GLN A 174 -21.07 -12.28 -38.97
N GLY A 175 -20.58 -12.59 -40.17
CA GLY A 175 -21.33 -12.45 -41.41
C GLY A 175 -22.50 -13.44 -41.53
N TYR A 176 -23.38 -13.17 -42.48
CA TYR A 176 -24.50 -14.03 -42.84
C TYR A 176 -24.05 -15.24 -43.67
N PRO A 177 -24.88 -16.30 -43.78
CA PRO A 177 -24.57 -17.48 -44.58
C PRO A 177 -24.32 -17.21 -46.07
N ASP A 178 -24.78 -16.07 -46.59
CA ASP A 178 -24.51 -15.62 -47.97
C ASP A 178 -23.10 -15.01 -48.13
N GLY A 179 -22.31 -14.95 -47.06
CA GLY A 179 -20.96 -14.40 -47.03
C GLY A 179 -20.90 -12.89 -46.86
N SER A 180 -22.03 -12.22 -46.66
CA SER A 180 -22.10 -10.75 -46.47
C SER A 180 -22.09 -10.39 -44.99
N PHE A 181 -21.54 -9.23 -44.61
CA PHE A 181 -21.75 -8.67 -43.27
C PHE A 181 -23.13 -8.03 -43.13
N GLY A 182 -23.62 -7.42 -44.22
CA GLY A 182 -24.89 -6.71 -44.29
C GLY A 182 -24.88 -5.40 -43.50
N PRO A 183 -23.97 -4.45 -43.79
CA PRO A 183 -23.73 -3.28 -42.95
C PRO A 183 -24.97 -2.41 -42.72
N ALA A 184 -25.80 -2.22 -43.75
CA ALA A 184 -27.02 -1.41 -43.70
C ALA A 184 -28.26 -2.19 -43.22
N ARG A 185 -28.16 -3.50 -42.95
CA ARG A 185 -29.28 -4.27 -42.36
C ARG A 185 -29.49 -3.83 -40.91
N ASN A 186 -30.73 -3.77 -40.47
CA ASN A 186 -31.05 -3.57 -39.06
C ASN A 186 -30.72 -4.83 -38.26
N ILE A 187 -30.15 -4.66 -37.07
CA ILE A 187 -29.85 -5.77 -36.17
C ILE A 187 -31.12 -6.21 -35.43
N THR A 188 -31.30 -7.51 -35.23
CA THR A 188 -32.43 -8.05 -34.44
C THR A 188 -32.11 -8.06 -32.94
N ARG A 189 -33.15 -8.17 -32.11
CA ARG A 189 -32.97 -8.35 -30.66
C ARG A 189 -32.18 -9.61 -30.32
N ALA A 190 -32.43 -10.72 -31.03
CA ALA A 190 -31.71 -11.96 -30.85
C ALA A 190 -30.24 -11.86 -31.25
N GLU A 191 -29.92 -11.17 -32.34
CA GLU A 191 -28.54 -10.89 -32.75
C GLU A 191 -27.83 -10.08 -31.67
N THR A 192 -28.44 -8.99 -31.18
CA THR A 192 -27.88 -8.15 -30.11
C THR A 192 -27.58 -8.96 -28.84
N VAL A 193 -28.53 -9.75 -28.33
CA VAL A 193 -28.30 -10.57 -27.12
C VAL A 193 -27.23 -11.63 -27.36
N SER A 194 -27.13 -12.19 -28.57
CA SER A 194 -26.09 -13.16 -28.88
C SER A 194 -24.69 -12.54 -28.97
N VAL A 195 -24.58 -11.26 -29.34
CA VAL A 195 -23.31 -10.53 -29.26
C VAL A 195 -22.93 -10.34 -27.79
N LEU A 196 -23.87 -9.94 -26.95
CA LEU A 196 -23.65 -9.77 -25.52
C LEU A 196 -23.25 -11.07 -24.83
N ASP A 197 -23.90 -12.18 -25.18
CA ASP A 197 -23.61 -13.51 -24.64
C ASP A 197 -22.19 -14.01 -24.96
N ARG A 198 -21.67 -13.66 -26.14
CA ARG A 198 -20.26 -13.95 -26.49
C ARG A 198 -19.28 -13.04 -25.76
N LEU A 199 -19.71 -11.82 -25.42
CA LEU A 199 -18.85 -10.81 -24.80
C LEU A 199 -18.76 -10.99 -23.29
N VAL A 200 -19.86 -11.32 -22.63
CA VAL A 200 -19.99 -11.39 -21.17
C VAL A 200 -20.28 -12.82 -20.76
N ALA A 201 -19.27 -13.51 -20.25
CA ALA A 201 -19.43 -14.86 -19.75
C ALA A 201 -20.27 -14.87 -18.46
N GLU A 202 -20.01 -13.94 -17.55
CA GLU A 202 -20.73 -13.84 -16.28
C GLU A 202 -21.08 -12.40 -15.90
N ILE A 203 -22.22 -12.22 -15.24
CA ILE A 203 -22.63 -10.93 -14.69
C ILE A 203 -23.30 -11.08 -13.33
N PHE A 204 -22.75 -10.36 -12.35
CA PHE A 204 -23.20 -10.37 -10.97
C PHE A 204 -24.17 -9.20 -10.75
N THR A 205 -25.46 -9.52 -10.80
CA THR A 205 -26.57 -8.53 -10.78
C THR A 205 -27.26 -8.38 -9.42
N GLU A 206 -26.90 -9.21 -8.44
CA GLU A 206 -27.44 -9.19 -7.08
C GLU A 206 -26.29 -9.16 -6.07
N ASP A 207 -26.56 -8.65 -4.87
CA ASP A 207 -25.58 -8.62 -3.77
C ASP A 207 -25.22 -10.04 -3.28
N GLY A 208 -24.11 -10.15 -2.57
CA GLY A 208 -23.72 -11.37 -1.87
C GLY A 208 -22.44 -12.03 -2.40
N THR A 209 -22.21 -13.25 -1.91
CA THR A 209 -20.98 -14.00 -2.14
C THR A 209 -21.15 -15.04 -3.24
N TYR A 210 -20.24 -15.04 -4.20
CA TYR A 210 -20.17 -15.97 -5.31
C TYR A 210 -18.86 -16.77 -5.22
N GLY A 211 -18.94 -18.07 -5.46
CA GLY A 211 -17.82 -18.99 -5.26
C GLY A 211 -17.73 -19.49 -3.81
N ASP A 212 -16.79 -20.40 -3.57
CA ASP A 212 -16.52 -20.99 -2.26
C ASP A 212 -15.04 -21.34 -2.09
N ALA A 213 -14.64 -21.72 -0.87
CA ALA A 213 -13.25 -22.05 -0.54
C ALA A 213 -12.73 -23.38 -1.13
N GLY A 214 -13.52 -24.05 -1.98
CA GLY A 214 -13.22 -25.33 -2.62
C GLY A 214 -12.35 -25.20 -3.86
N GLU A 215 -12.78 -25.79 -4.98
CA GLU A 215 -12.07 -25.67 -6.25
C GLU A 215 -12.38 -24.31 -6.91
N ALA A 216 -11.36 -23.70 -7.50
CA ALA A 216 -11.51 -22.40 -8.13
C ALA A 216 -12.54 -22.45 -9.26
N THR A 217 -13.52 -21.56 -9.23
CA THR A 217 -14.49 -21.42 -10.32
C THR A 217 -13.83 -20.68 -11.48
N VAL A 218 -13.79 -21.29 -12.66
CA VAL A 218 -13.16 -20.70 -13.85
C VAL A 218 -14.22 -20.04 -14.74
N ILE A 219 -14.07 -18.74 -14.97
CA ILE A 219 -14.88 -17.97 -15.92
C ILE A 219 -14.08 -17.81 -17.22
N ASN A 220 -14.51 -18.50 -18.27
CA ASN A 220 -13.86 -18.49 -19.58
C ASN A 220 -14.33 -17.29 -20.43
N GLY A 221 -13.92 -16.09 -20.03
CA GLY A 221 -14.25 -14.84 -20.72
C GLY A 221 -14.32 -13.67 -19.75
N ASN A 222 -15.01 -12.61 -20.16
CA ASN A 222 -15.18 -11.43 -19.33
C ASN A 222 -16.30 -11.59 -18.32
N ALA A 223 -16.15 -10.91 -17.18
CA ALA A 223 -17.17 -10.81 -16.15
C ALA A 223 -17.51 -9.35 -15.85
N ILE A 224 -18.73 -9.10 -15.38
CA ILE A 224 -19.19 -7.77 -14.98
C ILE A 224 -19.85 -7.85 -13.60
N ILE A 225 -19.53 -6.91 -12.72
CA ILE A 225 -20.23 -6.70 -11.45
C ILE A 225 -21.04 -5.42 -11.58
N THR A 226 -22.37 -5.54 -11.48
CA THR A 226 -23.29 -4.39 -11.52
C THR A 226 -23.98 -4.11 -10.19
N ALA A 227 -23.98 -5.08 -9.27
CA ALA A 227 -24.56 -4.95 -7.94
C ALA A 227 -23.54 -4.49 -6.90
N ALA A 228 -24.05 -3.76 -5.90
CA ALA A 228 -23.33 -3.46 -4.67
C ALA A 228 -23.09 -4.72 -3.83
N ASP A 229 -22.08 -4.68 -2.96
CA ASP A 229 -21.85 -5.66 -1.89
C ASP A 229 -21.63 -7.09 -2.43
N VAL A 230 -20.89 -7.18 -3.53
CA VAL A 230 -20.50 -8.45 -4.17
C VAL A 230 -19.15 -8.91 -3.66
N THR A 231 -19.08 -10.18 -3.25
CA THR A 231 -17.81 -10.85 -2.94
C THR A 231 -17.59 -12.00 -3.91
N LEU A 232 -16.49 -11.97 -4.66
CA LEU A 232 -16.04 -13.11 -5.45
C LEU A 232 -14.98 -13.88 -4.67
N VAL A 233 -15.18 -15.19 -4.51
CA VAL A 233 -14.27 -16.07 -3.76
C VAL A 233 -13.73 -17.14 -4.68
N ASN A 234 -12.40 -17.30 -4.70
CA ASN A 234 -11.71 -18.41 -5.36
C ASN A 234 -12.14 -18.57 -6.83
N MET A 235 -11.94 -17.51 -7.60
CA MET A 235 -12.32 -17.49 -9.02
C MET A 235 -11.13 -17.20 -9.93
N HIS A 236 -11.13 -17.80 -11.12
CA HIS A 236 -10.18 -17.45 -12.17
C HIS A 236 -10.94 -16.89 -13.37
N ILE A 237 -10.86 -15.58 -13.57
CA ILE A 237 -11.43 -14.87 -14.70
C ILE A 237 -10.39 -14.81 -15.81
N LYS A 238 -10.66 -15.49 -16.93
CA LYS A 238 -9.74 -15.58 -18.07
C LYS A 238 -9.69 -14.32 -18.94
N GLY A 239 -10.70 -13.47 -18.83
CA GLY A 239 -10.77 -12.18 -19.52
C GLY A 239 -10.74 -11.00 -18.56
N ASN A 240 -11.44 -9.94 -18.94
CA ASN A 240 -11.55 -8.73 -18.16
C ASN A 240 -12.65 -8.84 -17.08
N LEU A 241 -12.49 -8.11 -15.99
CA LEU A 241 -13.51 -7.91 -14.97
C LEU A 241 -13.88 -6.43 -14.91
N LEU A 242 -15.14 -6.10 -15.19
CA LEU A 242 -15.66 -4.74 -15.04
C LEU A 242 -16.41 -4.62 -13.71
N ILE A 243 -16.04 -3.65 -12.88
CA ILE A 243 -16.85 -3.16 -11.75
C ILE A 243 -17.57 -1.90 -12.22
N ALA A 244 -18.87 -2.04 -12.52
CA ALA A 244 -19.64 -1.01 -13.22
C ALA A 244 -20.02 0.20 -12.35
N GLU A 245 -20.40 1.32 -12.99
CA GLU A 245 -20.84 2.53 -12.27
C GLU A 245 -22.09 2.29 -11.42
N SER A 246 -22.94 1.35 -11.83
CA SER A 246 -24.17 0.99 -11.13
C SER A 246 -23.94 0.37 -9.75
N VAL A 247 -22.72 -0.11 -9.45
CA VAL A 247 -22.32 -0.54 -8.11
C VAL A 247 -22.46 0.61 -7.10
N GLY A 248 -22.33 1.86 -7.57
CA GLY A 248 -22.47 3.04 -6.73
C GLY A 248 -21.41 3.05 -5.64
N ASP A 249 -21.82 3.29 -4.39
CA ASP A 249 -20.95 3.34 -3.21
C ASP A 249 -20.81 1.98 -2.51
N GLY A 250 -21.31 0.90 -3.13
CA GLY A 250 -21.22 -0.46 -2.62
C GLY A 250 -19.80 -1.03 -2.64
N THR A 251 -19.56 -2.07 -1.84
CA THR A 251 -18.25 -2.71 -1.76
C THR A 251 -18.15 -3.92 -2.66
N VAL A 252 -17.04 -4.04 -3.38
CA VAL A 252 -16.66 -5.27 -4.09
C VAL A 252 -15.43 -5.87 -3.44
N VAL A 253 -15.50 -7.14 -3.09
CA VAL A 253 -14.36 -7.89 -2.53
C VAL A 253 -13.97 -9.01 -3.49
N LEU A 254 -12.70 -9.04 -3.88
CA LEU A 254 -12.10 -10.10 -4.65
C LEU A 254 -11.18 -10.89 -3.71
N ASP A 255 -11.62 -12.06 -3.24
CA ASP A 255 -10.86 -12.91 -2.31
C ASP A 255 -10.34 -14.16 -3.04
N ASN A 256 -9.03 -14.27 -3.16
CA ASN A 256 -8.34 -15.30 -3.92
C ASN A 256 -8.84 -15.38 -5.38
N VAL A 257 -8.96 -14.22 -6.02
CA VAL A 257 -9.40 -14.09 -7.41
C VAL A 257 -8.20 -13.81 -8.31
N VAL A 258 -8.13 -14.49 -9.45
CA VAL A 258 -7.17 -14.20 -10.52
C VAL A 258 -7.90 -13.60 -11.70
N VAL A 259 -7.44 -12.43 -12.16
CA VAL A 259 -7.91 -11.77 -13.39
C VAL A 259 -6.76 -11.74 -14.38
N ASP A 260 -6.84 -12.56 -15.44
CA ASP A 260 -5.82 -12.65 -16.49
C ASP A 260 -5.81 -11.42 -17.41
N GLY A 261 -6.94 -10.70 -17.49
CA GLY A 261 -7.10 -9.47 -18.26
C GLY A 261 -7.08 -8.20 -17.39
N GLU A 262 -7.87 -7.22 -17.80
CA GLU A 262 -8.03 -5.94 -17.11
C GLU A 262 -9.15 -6.01 -16.05
N LEU A 263 -8.85 -5.55 -14.83
CA LEU A 263 -9.84 -5.14 -13.83
C LEU A 263 -10.14 -3.64 -14.04
N ASP A 264 -11.28 -3.34 -14.65
CA ASP A 264 -11.74 -1.97 -14.89
C ASP A 264 -12.71 -1.54 -13.80
N VAL A 265 -12.34 -0.54 -13.01
CA VAL A 265 -13.11 -0.04 -11.88
C VAL A 265 -13.76 1.30 -12.23
N ARG A 266 -15.09 1.28 -12.32
CA ARG A 266 -15.95 2.43 -12.61
C ARG A 266 -16.97 2.73 -11.51
N GLY A 267 -16.96 1.99 -10.40
CA GLY A 267 -17.77 2.29 -9.21
C GLY A 267 -17.36 3.61 -8.54
N ARG A 268 -17.98 3.96 -7.39
CA ARG A 268 -17.59 5.12 -6.57
C ARG A 268 -17.60 4.77 -5.07
N GLY A 269 -17.24 5.72 -4.21
CA GLY A 269 -17.42 5.64 -2.76
C GLY A 269 -16.20 5.17 -1.94
N PRO A 270 -16.20 5.42 -0.62
CA PRO A 270 -15.03 5.20 0.25
C PRO A 270 -14.71 3.74 0.60
N ALA A 271 -15.38 2.76 -0.03
CA ALA A 271 -15.18 1.34 0.20
C ALA A 271 -15.39 0.52 -1.09
N SER A 272 -14.87 1.00 -2.23
CA SER A 272 -15.28 0.46 -3.55
C SER A 272 -14.75 -0.94 -3.85
N VAL A 273 -13.44 -1.18 -3.73
CA VAL A 273 -12.84 -2.45 -4.18
C VAL A 273 -11.73 -2.91 -3.23
N VAL A 274 -11.85 -4.14 -2.74
CA VAL A 274 -10.85 -4.79 -1.89
C VAL A 274 -10.31 -6.02 -2.62
N LEU A 275 -9.00 -6.07 -2.80
CA LEU A 275 -8.27 -7.23 -3.31
C LEU A 275 -7.65 -7.96 -2.13
N GLU A 276 -8.11 -9.18 -1.85
CA GLU A 276 -7.59 -10.05 -0.81
C GLU A 276 -6.98 -11.30 -1.47
N ASN A 277 -5.69 -11.56 -1.24
CA ASN A 277 -4.97 -12.72 -1.78
C ASN A 277 -5.13 -12.92 -3.30
N SER A 278 -5.35 -11.85 -4.04
CA SER A 278 -5.75 -11.85 -5.44
C SER A 278 -4.61 -11.45 -6.37
N LYS A 279 -4.73 -11.81 -7.65
CA LYS A 279 -3.75 -11.49 -8.69
C LYS A 279 -4.43 -10.82 -9.86
N VAL A 280 -3.99 -9.62 -10.20
CA VAL A 280 -4.55 -8.81 -11.28
C VAL A 280 -3.42 -8.38 -12.20
N VAL A 281 -3.54 -8.67 -13.50
CA VAL A 281 -2.52 -8.27 -14.47
C VAL A 281 -2.57 -6.76 -14.70
N SER A 282 -3.76 -6.21 -14.94
CA SER A 282 -3.94 -4.78 -15.18
C SER A 282 -5.13 -4.26 -14.38
N LEU A 283 -4.94 -3.19 -13.63
CA LEU A 283 -5.99 -2.47 -12.92
C LEU A 283 -6.16 -1.09 -13.55
N THR A 284 -7.38 -0.73 -13.92
CA THR A 284 -7.71 0.63 -14.37
C THR A 284 -8.75 1.24 -13.44
N VAL A 285 -8.50 2.48 -12.99
CA VAL A 285 -9.46 3.27 -12.20
C VAL A 285 -9.85 4.49 -13.02
N SER A 286 -11.12 4.55 -13.45
CA SER A 286 -11.60 5.58 -14.40
C SER A 286 -12.72 6.46 -13.86
N LYS A 287 -13.07 6.36 -12.57
CA LYS A 287 -14.13 7.17 -11.94
C LYS A 287 -13.68 7.78 -10.62
N ASP A 288 -14.23 8.97 -10.35
CA ASP A 288 -13.87 9.74 -9.17
C ASP A 288 -14.42 9.12 -7.89
N GLY A 289 -13.62 9.25 -6.82
CA GLY A 289 -14.00 8.82 -5.48
C GLY A 289 -13.91 7.31 -5.28
N VAL A 290 -13.12 6.59 -6.09
CA VAL A 290 -12.85 5.17 -5.91
C VAL A 290 -11.79 4.96 -4.84
N ARG A 291 -12.03 4.00 -3.93
CA ARG A 291 -11.00 3.47 -3.03
C ARG A 291 -10.64 2.03 -3.38
N ILE A 292 -9.35 1.79 -3.61
CA ILE A 292 -8.77 0.46 -3.82
C ILE A 292 -7.97 0.07 -2.58
N VAL A 293 -8.22 -1.11 -2.04
CA VAL A 293 -7.47 -1.67 -0.91
C VAL A 293 -6.83 -2.99 -1.34
N ILE A 294 -5.53 -3.14 -1.15
CA ILE A 294 -4.74 -4.29 -1.60
C ILE A 294 -4.15 -5.01 -0.39
N ARG A 295 -4.53 -6.27 -0.19
CA ARG A 295 -4.10 -7.13 0.93
C ARG A 295 -3.60 -8.48 0.43
N GLY A 296 -2.36 -8.84 0.73
CA GLY A 296 -1.75 -10.10 0.26
C GLY A 296 -1.85 -10.32 -1.25
N SER A 297 -2.10 -9.27 -2.02
CA SER A 297 -2.47 -9.31 -3.43
C SER A 297 -1.37 -8.69 -4.29
N LYS A 298 -1.32 -9.08 -5.56
CA LYS A 298 -0.39 -8.52 -6.55
C LYS A 298 -1.17 -7.87 -7.69
N VAL A 299 -0.74 -6.67 -8.08
CA VAL A 299 -1.16 -5.99 -9.30
C VAL A 299 0.09 -5.69 -10.13
N ASP A 300 0.20 -6.25 -11.35
CA ASP A 300 1.39 -6.02 -12.17
C ASP A 300 1.46 -4.55 -12.66
N GLU A 301 0.34 -4.01 -13.16
CA GLU A 301 0.24 -2.61 -13.58
C GLU A 301 -1.09 -1.99 -13.16
N ALA A 302 -1.05 -0.79 -12.60
CA ALA A 302 -2.22 0.02 -12.29
C ALA A 302 -2.21 1.35 -13.05
N ARG A 303 -3.33 1.70 -13.71
CA ARG A 303 -3.55 2.96 -14.41
C ARG A 303 -4.67 3.75 -13.73
N VAL A 304 -4.36 4.95 -13.27
CA VAL A 304 -5.31 5.83 -12.58
C VAL A 304 -5.61 7.02 -13.48
N LYS A 305 -6.90 7.22 -13.78
CA LYS A 305 -7.42 8.25 -14.68
C LYS A 305 -8.37 9.23 -13.98
N SER A 306 -8.49 9.12 -12.66
CA SER A 306 -9.50 9.83 -11.87
C SER A 306 -9.08 9.98 -10.40
N ALA A 307 -9.77 10.86 -9.68
CA ALA A 307 -9.54 11.05 -8.25
C ALA A 307 -9.82 9.74 -7.49
N SER A 308 -8.85 9.27 -6.69
CA SER A 308 -8.93 7.96 -6.05
C SER A 308 -8.03 7.84 -4.83
N THR A 309 -8.28 6.83 -4.00
CA THR A 309 -7.42 6.45 -2.89
C THR A 309 -6.95 5.01 -3.09
N ILE A 310 -5.64 4.78 -3.04
CA ILE A 310 -5.04 3.45 -3.15
C ILE A 310 -4.31 3.16 -1.85
N GLU A 311 -4.67 2.04 -1.23
CA GLU A 311 -4.11 1.56 0.04
C GLU A 311 -3.51 0.18 -0.16
N GLN A 312 -2.25 0.02 0.27
CA GLN A 312 -1.56 -1.26 0.26
C GLN A 312 -1.19 -1.64 1.69
N ASP A 313 -1.65 -2.80 2.14
CA ASP A 313 -1.26 -3.33 3.45
C ASP A 313 0.22 -3.80 3.40
N PRO A 314 0.96 -3.77 4.53
CA PRO A 314 2.38 -4.13 4.56
C PRO A 314 2.71 -5.57 4.15
N ASP A 315 1.71 -6.44 4.09
CA ASP A 315 1.82 -7.83 3.67
C ASP A 315 1.41 -8.06 2.21
N ALA A 316 1.00 -7.02 1.48
CA ALA A 316 0.73 -7.09 0.05
C ALA A 316 2.02 -7.30 -0.75
N GLU A 317 1.94 -8.08 -1.84
CA GLU A 317 2.96 -8.02 -2.90
C GLU A 317 2.89 -6.69 -3.65
N GLY A 318 1.68 -6.11 -3.70
CA GLY A 318 1.44 -4.72 -4.04
C GLY A 318 1.34 -4.43 -5.53
N ILE A 319 1.42 -3.15 -5.87
CA ILE A 319 1.45 -2.65 -7.25
C ILE A 319 2.90 -2.52 -7.71
N GLU A 320 3.28 -3.27 -8.75
CA GLU A 320 4.64 -3.23 -9.30
C GLU A 320 4.89 -1.94 -10.11
N VAL A 321 3.92 -1.53 -10.94
CA VAL A 321 3.95 -0.27 -11.70
C VAL A 321 2.64 0.49 -11.53
N LEU A 322 2.74 1.73 -11.02
CA LEU A 322 1.61 2.64 -10.90
C LEU A 322 1.78 3.81 -11.88
N ILE A 323 0.81 3.99 -12.77
CA ILE A 323 0.77 5.08 -13.76
C ILE A 323 -0.45 5.96 -13.46
N ILE A 324 -0.19 7.22 -13.13
CA ILE A 324 -1.22 8.25 -13.04
C ILE A 324 -1.31 8.93 -14.40
N GLU A 325 -2.33 8.54 -15.19
CA GLU A 325 -2.51 9.01 -16.56
C GLU A 325 -3.24 10.34 -16.64
N GLU A 326 -4.25 10.53 -15.81
CA GLU A 326 -5.08 11.73 -15.79
C GLU A 326 -5.66 11.92 -14.39
N ILE A 327 -5.77 13.17 -13.95
CA ILE A 327 -6.51 13.56 -12.76
C ILE A 327 -7.38 14.74 -13.19
N PRO A 328 -8.67 14.81 -12.81
CA PRO A 328 -9.44 16.03 -13.00
C PRO A 328 -8.79 17.22 -12.29
N ALA A 329 -8.94 18.45 -12.80
CA ALA A 329 -8.24 19.64 -12.27
C ALA A 329 -8.42 19.94 -10.76
N GLU A 330 -9.44 19.37 -10.11
CA GLU A 330 -9.71 19.47 -8.66
C GLU A 330 -9.68 18.11 -7.96
N GLY A 331 -9.21 17.08 -8.67
CA GLY A 331 -9.10 15.71 -8.20
C GLY A 331 -7.81 15.49 -7.43
N GLU A 332 -7.87 14.53 -6.52
CA GLU A 332 -6.73 14.11 -5.70
C GLU A 332 -6.56 12.59 -5.83
N VAL A 333 -5.31 12.16 -6.01
CA VAL A 333 -4.93 10.75 -5.88
C VAL A 333 -4.15 10.60 -4.59
N VAL A 334 -4.69 9.83 -3.64
CA VAL A 334 -4.06 9.58 -2.34
C VAL A 334 -3.50 8.17 -2.32
N LEU A 335 -2.22 8.06 -1.98
CA LEU A 335 -1.46 6.82 -1.94
C LEU A 335 -1.03 6.53 -0.50
N LEU A 336 -1.36 5.33 -0.02
CA LEU A 336 -0.90 4.80 1.27
C LEU A 336 -0.22 3.44 1.05
N GLY A 337 0.97 3.27 1.61
CA GLY A 337 1.75 2.03 1.51
C GLY A 337 2.94 2.14 0.57
N ASP A 338 3.51 0.99 0.20
CA ASP A 338 4.77 0.92 -0.55
C ASP A 338 4.54 0.71 -2.06
N TYR A 339 5.28 1.42 -2.89
CA TYR A 339 5.15 1.39 -4.36
C TYR A 339 6.55 1.26 -5.00
N GLY A 340 6.67 0.39 -6.01
CA GLY A 340 7.92 0.29 -6.77
C GLY A 340 8.12 1.54 -7.64
N ASN A 341 7.41 1.60 -8.77
CA ASN A 341 7.51 2.71 -9.71
C ASN A 341 6.20 3.49 -9.79
N LEU A 342 6.25 4.79 -9.50
CA LEU A 342 5.15 5.73 -9.70
C LEU A 342 5.48 6.66 -10.88
N THR A 343 4.78 6.52 -11.99
CA THR A 343 4.88 7.43 -13.13
C THR A 343 3.68 8.35 -13.19
N VAL A 344 3.91 9.66 -13.22
CA VAL A 344 2.88 10.70 -13.38
C VAL A 344 2.94 11.26 -14.78
N LYS A 345 1.93 10.94 -15.60
CA LYS A 345 1.69 11.51 -16.93
C LYS A 345 0.57 12.55 -16.96
N ALA A 346 -0.06 12.78 -15.81
CA ALA A 346 -1.27 13.56 -15.65
C ALA A 346 -1.15 15.03 -16.10
N VAL A 347 -2.26 15.54 -16.60
CA VAL A 347 -2.50 16.95 -16.90
C VAL A 347 -3.36 17.51 -15.76
N ALA A 348 -2.74 18.27 -14.84
CA ALA A 348 -3.31 18.92 -13.67
C ALA A 348 -3.90 18.00 -12.60
N GLY A 349 -3.20 17.81 -11.48
CA GLY A 349 -3.74 17.06 -10.35
C GLY A 349 -2.82 17.04 -9.14
N LYS A 350 -3.43 16.87 -7.97
CA LYS A 350 -2.73 16.70 -6.71
C LYS A 350 -2.53 15.22 -6.42
N ILE A 351 -1.27 14.79 -6.33
CA ILE A 351 -0.89 13.45 -5.90
C ILE A 351 -0.40 13.57 -4.48
N VAL A 352 -0.95 12.78 -3.57
CA VAL A 352 -0.55 12.76 -2.16
C VAL A 352 -0.03 11.38 -1.82
N VAL A 353 1.26 11.29 -1.56
CA VAL A 353 1.85 10.12 -0.90
C VAL A 353 1.73 10.38 0.59
N GLU A 354 0.66 9.86 1.20
CA GLU A 354 0.32 10.17 2.60
C GLU A 354 1.28 9.45 3.56
N SER A 355 1.61 8.18 3.27
CA SER A 355 2.56 7.37 4.04
C SER A 355 3.14 6.21 3.21
N GLY A 356 4.30 5.70 3.62
CA GLY A 356 4.97 4.55 2.99
C GLY A 356 6.23 4.94 2.20
N HIS A 357 6.70 4.02 1.37
CA HIS A 357 7.90 4.19 0.55
C HIS A 357 7.59 4.11 -0.95
N VAL A 358 8.21 4.98 -1.74
CA VAL A 358 8.21 4.86 -3.20
C VAL A 358 9.65 4.74 -3.70
N ASP A 359 9.99 3.65 -4.39
CA ASP A 359 11.36 3.46 -4.90
C ASP A 359 11.69 4.53 -5.95
N GLU A 360 10.81 4.73 -6.92
CA GLU A 360 11.00 5.74 -7.96
C GLU A 360 9.70 6.49 -8.27
N VAL A 361 9.76 7.82 -8.24
CA VAL A 361 8.71 8.71 -8.73
C VAL A 361 9.21 9.41 -9.99
N VAL A 362 8.52 9.23 -11.11
CA VAL A 362 8.81 9.91 -12.37
C VAL A 362 7.67 10.83 -12.74
N VAL A 363 7.92 12.13 -12.77
CA VAL A 363 7.03 13.08 -13.46
C VAL A 363 7.45 13.12 -14.92
N ASP A 364 6.61 12.56 -15.80
CA ASP A 364 6.86 12.40 -17.23
C ASP A 364 6.90 13.76 -17.95
N GLU A 365 7.59 13.84 -19.08
CA GLU A 365 7.72 15.07 -19.88
C GLU A 365 6.36 15.56 -20.43
N THR A 366 5.36 14.68 -20.52
CA THR A 366 4.00 15.05 -20.94
C THR A 366 3.17 15.67 -19.83
N ALA A 367 3.62 15.60 -18.57
CA ALA A 367 2.84 16.05 -17.42
C ALA A 367 2.81 17.59 -17.33
N THR A 368 1.71 18.14 -16.82
CA THR A 368 1.55 19.59 -16.63
C THR A 368 0.84 19.88 -15.32
N ASP A 369 1.22 20.97 -14.63
CA ASP A 369 0.58 21.43 -13.39
C ASP A 369 0.49 20.33 -12.31
N VAL A 370 1.58 19.60 -12.11
CA VAL A 370 1.68 18.52 -11.12
C VAL A 370 2.00 19.07 -9.74
N GLU A 371 1.15 18.75 -8.77
CA GLU A 371 1.43 18.93 -7.33
C GLU A 371 1.62 17.56 -6.68
N LEU A 372 2.82 17.30 -6.16
CA LEU A 372 3.15 16.09 -5.40
C LEU A 372 3.33 16.46 -3.93
N VAL A 373 2.48 15.93 -3.06
CA VAL A 373 2.54 16.17 -1.61
C VAL A 373 3.07 14.93 -0.92
N LEU A 374 4.14 15.08 -0.15
CA LEU A 374 4.72 14.00 0.65
C LEU A 374 4.35 14.19 2.13
N GLY A 375 3.54 13.27 2.65
CA GLY A 375 3.18 13.19 4.07
C GLY A 375 4.41 12.95 4.96
N SER A 376 4.27 13.21 6.26
CA SER A 376 5.41 13.13 7.21
C SER A 376 6.00 11.72 7.36
N GLU A 377 5.23 10.69 6.99
CA GLU A 377 5.63 9.29 7.03
C GLU A 377 5.96 8.74 5.62
N ALA A 378 5.95 9.59 4.60
CA ALA A 378 6.30 9.23 3.23
C ALA A 378 7.81 9.37 2.98
N SER A 379 8.34 8.49 2.14
CA SER A 379 9.72 8.56 1.65
C SER A 379 9.82 8.18 0.18
N VAL A 380 10.72 8.84 -0.54
CA VAL A 380 11.00 8.58 -1.96
C VAL A 380 12.50 8.35 -2.14
N SER A 381 12.90 7.21 -2.72
CA SER A 381 14.33 6.94 -3.00
C SER A 381 14.83 7.78 -4.18
N ASN A 382 14.16 7.70 -5.33
CA ASN A 382 14.53 8.47 -6.52
C ASN A 382 13.35 9.28 -7.05
N LEU A 383 13.45 10.61 -6.99
CA LEU A 383 12.50 11.53 -7.61
C LEU A 383 13.08 12.05 -8.93
N VAL A 384 12.38 11.83 -10.04
CA VAL A 384 12.77 12.28 -11.38
C VAL A 384 11.72 13.24 -11.93
N LEU A 385 12.12 14.48 -12.20
CA LEU A 385 11.23 15.52 -12.71
C LEU A 385 11.59 15.88 -14.16
N ASN A 386 10.90 15.27 -15.12
CA ASN A 386 11.05 15.58 -16.56
C ASN A 386 10.11 16.68 -17.05
N ALA A 387 9.20 17.15 -16.21
CA ALA A 387 8.35 18.32 -16.42
C ALA A 387 8.31 19.19 -15.15
N PRO A 388 7.92 20.47 -15.24
CA PRO A 388 7.75 21.33 -14.08
C PRO A 388 6.71 20.74 -13.11
N ALA A 389 7.10 20.58 -11.85
CA ALA A 389 6.25 20.07 -10.79
C ALA A 389 6.53 20.80 -9.47
N THR A 390 5.52 20.88 -8.61
CA THR A 390 5.65 21.38 -7.24
C THR A 390 5.59 20.20 -6.29
N VAL A 391 6.65 20.00 -5.51
CA VAL A 391 6.77 18.95 -4.50
C VAL A 391 6.75 19.61 -3.12
N THR A 392 5.74 19.31 -2.32
CA THR A 392 5.50 19.92 -1.00
C THR A 392 5.43 18.86 0.09
N GLY A 393 5.32 19.33 1.35
CA GLY A 393 5.12 18.46 2.50
C GLY A 393 6.38 18.26 3.34
N SER A 394 6.41 17.17 4.10
CA SER A 394 7.46 16.90 5.11
C SER A 394 8.08 15.52 5.02
N GLY A 395 7.71 14.75 4.00
CA GLY A 395 8.34 13.46 3.69
C GLY A 395 9.80 13.61 3.26
N LYS A 396 10.50 12.48 3.20
CA LYS A 396 11.92 12.42 2.85
C LYS A 396 12.13 12.12 1.38
N ILE A 397 13.17 12.72 0.79
CA ILE A 397 13.62 12.43 -0.57
C ILE A 397 15.11 12.09 -0.49
N GLU A 398 15.51 10.89 -0.90
CA GLU A 398 16.94 10.52 -0.91
C GLU A 398 17.65 11.21 -2.08
N LYS A 399 17.19 10.99 -3.32
CA LYS A 399 17.74 11.62 -4.52
C LYS A 399 16.66 12.32 -5.33
N ALA A 400 16.97 13.52 -5.83
CA ALA A 400 16.16 14.22 -6.82
C ALA A 400 16.97 14.51 -8.10
N THR A 401 16.45 14.08 -9.25
CA THR A 401 16.96 14.39 -10.59
C THR A 401 15.98 15.34 -11.28
N VAL A 402 16.39 16.56 -11.59
CA VAL A 402 15.54 17.57 -12.21
C VAL A 402 16.00 17.86 -13.64
N ASN A 403 15.19 17.48 -14.61
CA ASN A 403 15.47 17.63 -16.04
C ASN A 403 14.68 18.77 -16.70
N ALA A 404 13.67 19.32 -16.01
CA ALA A 404 12.87 20.45 -16.48
C ALA A 404 12.96 21.65 -15.54
N SER A 405 13.18 22.84 -16.12
CA SER A 405 13.22 24.07 -15.33
C SER A 405 11.85 24.44 -14.77
N GLY A 406 11.84 25.12 -13.62
CA GLY A 406 10.62 25.56 -12.96
C GLY A 406 10.04 24.56 -11.96
N ALA A 407 10.74 23.45 -11.70
CA ALA A 407 10.43 22.58 -10.58
C ALA A 407 10.63 23.31 -9.24
N VAL A 408 9.75 23.02 -8.29
CA VAL A 408 9.82 23.51 -6.90
C VAL A 408 9.79 22.28 -6.00
N ILE A 409 10.80 22.12 -5.15
CA ILE A 409 10.91 21.03 -4.18
C ILE A 409 11.11 21.66 -2.80
N GLU A 410 10.06 21.67 -1.99
CA GLU A 410 10.10 22.19 -0.62
C GLU A 410 10.91 21.29 0.34
N PRO A 411 10.66 19.96 0.43
CA PRO A 411 11.50 19.08 1.25
C PRO A 411 12.88 18.93 0.60
N GLU A 412 13.93 19.36 1.30
CA GLU A 412 15.31 19.31 0.80
C GLU A 412 15.79 17.85 0.60
N PRO A 413 16.10 17.42 -0.65
CA PRO A 413 16.62 16.08 -0.91
C PRO A 413 18.03 15.87 -0.35
N GLU A 414 18.41 14.63 -0.03
CA GLU A 414 19.79 14.32 0.41
C GLU A 414 20.82 14.48 -0.72
N GLU A 415 20.41 14.20 -1.96
CA GLU A 415 21.19 14.36 -3.19
C GLU A 415 20.35 15.01 -4.29
N VAL A 416 20.96 15.96 -5.02
CA VAL A 416 20.32 16.67 -6.13
C VAL A 416 21.19 16.61 -7.39
N GLU A 417 20.60 16.23 -8.51
CA GLU A 417 21.18 16.29 -9.84
C GLU A 417 20.31 17.17 -10.74
N LEU A 418 20.92 18.13 -11.45
CA LEU A 418 20.24 18.98 -12.42
C LEU A 418 20.70 18.63 -13.84
N GLY A 419 19.76 18.60 -14.78
CA GLY A 419 20.06 18.53 -16.21
C GLY A 419 20.76 19.79 -16.72
N GLU A 420 21.43 19.70 -17.87
CA GLU A 420 22.17 20.83 -18.44
C GLU A 420 21.26 22.03 -18.71
N GLY A 421 21.62 23.20 -18.18
CA GLY A 421 20.85 24.43 -18.35
C GLY A 421 19.55 24.50 -17.55
N VAL A 422 19.30 23.54 -16.66
CA VAL A 422 18.10 23.48 -15.82
C VAL A 422 18.26 24.37 -14.58
N SER A 423 17.15 24.96 -14.12
CA SER A 423 17.05 25.64 -12.82
C SER A 423 15.79 25.22 -12.05
N ALA A 424 15.91 25.10 -10.74
CA ALA A 424 14.84 24.67 -9.85
C ALA A 424 14.88 25.44 -8.52
N ILE A 425 13.77 25.47 -7.79
CA ILE A 425 13.73 25.96 -6.40
C ILE A 425 13.78 24.74 -5.48
N ILE A 426 14.81 24.65 -4.64
CA ILE A 426 15.00 23.52 -3.71
C ILE A 426 15.18 24.09 -2.31
N GLY A 427 14.37 23.64 -1.34
CA GLY A 427 14.41 24.18 0.03
C GLY A 427 14.13 25.69 0.11
N GLY A 428 13.47 26.26 -0.91
CA GLY A 428 13.22 27.69 -1.03
C GLY A 428 14.35 28.52 -1.65
N GLU A 429 15.46 27.90 -2.07
CA GLU A 429 16.58 28.56 -2.76
C GLU A 429 16.62 28.19 -4.24
N GLU A 430 16.98 29.14 -5.11
CA GLU A 430 17.16 28.88 -6.54
C GLU A 430 18.50 28.15 -6.76
N VAL A 431 18.41 26.92 -7.28
CA VAL A 431 19.55 26.08 -7.66
C VAL A 431 19.60 26.00 -9.18
N VAL A 432 20.75 26.33 -9.76
CA VAL A 432 20.98 26.32 -11.21
C VAL A 432 22.02 25.26 -11.56
N TYR A 433 21.88 24.64 -12.73
CA TYR A 433 22.89 23.73 -13.26
C TYR A 433 24.26 24.42 -13.32
N VAL A 434 25.27 23.74 -12.78
CA VAL A 434 26.67 24.15 -12.88
C VAL A 434 27.41 23.03 -13.60
N PRO A 435 28.06 23.31 -14.75
CA PRO A 435 28.88 22.31 -15.46
C PRO A 435 29.91 21.69 -14.51
N GLU A 436 30.16 20.38 -14.61
CA GLU A 436 31.13 19.68 -13.74
C GLU A 436 32.53 20.34 -13.71
N GLU A 437 32.90 21.07 -14.76
CA GLU A 437 34.17 21.81 -14.83
C GLU A 437 34.19 23.10 -13.97
N ASP A 438 33.03 23.70 -13.72
CA ASP A 438 32.84 24.97 -13.01
C ASP A 438 32.31 24.80 -11.56
N VAL A 439 31.86 23.60 -11.20
CA VAL A 439 31.61 23.25 -9.80
C VAL A 439 32.97 23.26 -9.09
N PRO A 440 33.21 24.09 -8.05
CA PRO A 440 34.39 23.91 -7.22
C PRO A 440 34.35 22.49 -6.68
N LYS A 441 35.23 21.60 -7.18
CA LYS A 441 35.29 20.19 -6.77
C LYS A 441 35.08 20.13 -5.26
N ALA A 442 33.94 19.61 -4.83
CA ALA A 442 33.79 19.20 -3.45
C ALA A 442 35.01 18.32 -3.14
N PRO A 443 35.70 18.54 -2.02
CA PRO A 443 36.80 17.66 -1.65
C PRO A 443 36.29 16.22 -1.77
N PRO A 444 37.05 15.31 -2.40
CA PRO A 444 36.58 13.94 -2.61
C PRO A 444 35.99 13.44 -1.30
N LYS A 445 34.73 12.96 -1.33
CA LYS A 445 34.08 12.38 -0.14
C LYS A 445 35.12 11.48 0.52
N PRO A 446 35.50 11.73 1.78
CA PRO A 446 36.62 11.01 2.39
C PRO A 446 36.38 9.51 2.22
N PRO A 447 37.38 8.74 1.76
CA PRO A 447 37.21 7.31 1.60
C PRO A 447 36.68 6.74 2.92
N VAL A 448 35.56 6.01 2.86
CA VAL A 448 35.02 5.34 4.03
C VAL A 448 36.02 4.30 4.50
N VAL A 449 36.46 4.41 5.76
CA VAL A 449 37.51 3.54 6.32
C VAL A 449 36.83 2.43 7.12
N PRO A 450 37.00 1.15 6.77
CA PRO A 450 36.39 0.08 7.53
C PRO A 450 37.00 -0.01 8.93
N VAL A 451 36.17 -0.30 9.94
CA VAL A 451 36.66 -0.71 11.25
C VAL A 451 37.37 -2.06 11.10
N SER A 452 38.70 -2.01 11.22
CA SER A 452 39.57 -3.14 10.90
C SER A 452 39.71 -4.11 12.06
N ALA A 453 39.77 -3.61 13.30
CA ALA A 453 39.90 -4.41 14.50
C ALA A 453 39.33 -3.70 15.74
N ILE A 454 38.99 -4.50 16.76
CA ILE A 454 38.55 -4.04 18.08
C ILE A 454 39.12 -4.99 19.14
N SER A 455 39.68 -4.44 20.21
CA SER A 455 40.15 -5.20 21.38
C SER A 455 39.65 -4.58 22.68
N VAL A 456 39.62 -5.37 23.74
CA VAL A 456 39.26 -4.92 25.09
C VAL A 456 40.49 -4.94 25.97
N GLU A 457 40.71 -3.87 26.73
CA GLU A 457 41.72 -3.78 27.79
C GLU A 457 41.06 -3.64 29.15
N GLY A 458 41.72 -4.14 30.19
CA GLY A 458 41.22 -4.13 31.56
C GLY A 458 41.23 -5.53 32.16
N VAL A 459 40.91 -5.62 33.45
CA VAL A 459 40.82 -6.89 34.17
C VAL A 459 39.35 -7.23 34.33
N ALA A 460 38.97 -8.48 34.04
CA ALA A 460 37.62 -8.96 34.23
C ALA A 460 37.33 -9.21 35.72
N LYS A 461 37.17 -8.15 36.51
CA LYS A 461 36.87 -8.18 37.95
C LYS A 461 35.82 -7.12 38.28
N VAL A 462 34.87 -7.42 39.16
CA VAL A 462 33.84 -6.46 39.59
C VAL A 462 34.50 -5.18 40.11
N GLY A 463 33.98 -4.02 39.68
CA GLY A 463 34.49 -2.70 39.99
C GLY A 463 35.60 -2.21 39.06
N GLU A 464 36.25 -3.10 38.29
CA GLU A 464 37.25 -2.71 37.29
C GLU A 464 36.59 -2.20 36.00
N THR A 465 37.32 -1.33 35.29
CA THR A 465 36.87 -0.76 34.02
C THR A 465 37.49 -1.50 32.84
N LEU A 466 36.64 -1.99 31.94
CA LEU A 466 37.03 -2.44 30.61
C LEU A 466 37.00 -1.27 29.62
N THR A 467 37.99 -1.21 28.74
CA THR A 467 38.13 -0.14 27.73
C THR A 467 38.27 -0.73 26.33
N ALA A 468 37.38 -0.32 25.42
CA ALA A 468 37.42 -0.70 24.03
C ALA A 468 38.48 0.10 23.24
N LYS A 469 39.32 -0.59 22.46
CA LYS A 469 40.29 -0.01 21.54
C LYS A 469 39.97 -0.37 20.09
N VAL A 470 39.54 0.63 19.33
CA VAL A 470 39.14 0.51 17.92
C VAL A 470 40.31 0.85 17.01
N THR A 471 40.47 0.08 15.93
CA THR A 471 41.46 0.32 14.87
C THR A 471 40.75 0.61 13.54
N PRO A 472 41.06 1.73 12.85
CA PRO A 472 42.12 2.69 13.16
C PRO A 472 41.81 3.59 14.38
N THR A 473 42.85 4.08 15.04
CA THR A 473 42.72 4.99 16.19
C THR A 473 42.02 6.28 15.75
N GLY A 474 40.96 6.67 16.47
CA GLY A 474 40.14 7.84 16.14
C GLY A 474 38.88 7.54 15.31
N ALA A 475 38.61 6.26 15.00
CA ALA A 475 37.35 5.85 14.38
C ALA A 475 36.14 6.24 15.25
N THR A 476 35.14 6.86 14.62
CA THR A 476 33.82 7.10 15.22
C THR A 476 32.98 5.84 15.10
N VAL A 477 32.51 5.32 16.25
CA VAL A 477 31.73 4.08 16.32
C VAL A 477 30.66 4.19 17.40
N ASN A 478 29.58 3.43 17.25
CA ASN A 478 28.66 3.10 18.33
C ASN A 478 29.16 1.84 19.04
N TYR A 479 29.10 1.80 20.37
CA TYR A 479 29.49 0.64 21.18
C TYR A 479 28.24 -0.07 21.72
N GLN A 480 28.33 -1.39 21.87
CA GLN A 480 27.38 -2.20 22.64
C GLN A 480 28.17 -3.32 23.34
N TRP A 481 28.23 -3.28 24.67
CA TRP A 481 28.83 -4.36 25.46
C TRP A 481 27.86 -5.54 25.58
N GLN A 482 28.42 -6.74 25.56
CA GLN A 482 27.69 -7.99 25.61
C GLN A 482 28.28 -8.94 26.64
N ALA A 483 27.44 -9.76 27.26
CA ALA A 483 27.84 -10.80 28.19
C ALA A 483 27.42 -12.18 27.69
N SER A 484 28.21 -13.19 28.04
CA SER A 484 27.91 -14.60 27.75
C SER A 484 28.02 -15.43 29.02
N ALA A 485 26.96 -16.16 29.33
CA ALA A 485 26.89 -17.09 30.48
C ALA A 485 27.25 -18.54 30.11
N ASP A 486 27.46 -18.83 28.82
CA ASP A 486 27.62 -20.17 28.25
C ASP A 486 28.94 -20.30 27.46
N ASP A 487 29.99 -19.70 28.01
CA ASP A 487 31.37 -19.77 27.51
C ASP A 487 31.52 -19.28 26.05
N GLY A 488 30.73 -18.27 25.68
CA GLY A 488 30.83 -17.58 24.41
C GLY A 488 29.93 -18.14 23.30
N THR A 489 29.01 -19.05 23.60
CA THR A 489 28.09 -19.64 22.62
C THR A 489 26.96 -18.67 22.26
N THR A 490 26.35 -18.03 23.27
CA THR A 490 25.34 -16.97 23.12
C THR A 490 25.80 -15.68 23.80
N TRP A 491 25.28 -14.55 23.30
CA TRP A 491 25.72 -13.23 23.71
C TRP A 491 24.51 -12.30 23.82
N ASP A 492 24.28 -11.81 25.04
CA ASP A 492 23.21 -10.88 25.34
C ASP A 492 23.77 -9.45 25.48
N ASP A 493 23.02 -8.46 25.00
CA ASP A 493 23.36 -7.06 25.16
C ASP A 493 23.22 -6.64 26.63
N ILE A 494 24.26 -6.02 27.17
CA ILE A 494 24.20 -5.40 28.50
C ILE A 494 23.50 -4.05 28.34
N ALA A 495 22.36 -3.87 29.02
CA ALA A 495 21.55 -2.66 28.95
C ALA A 495 22.38 -1.40 29.25
N ASP A 496 22.16 -0.36 28.45
CA ASP A 496 22.79 0.98 28.56
C ASP A 496 24.34 1.01 28.47
N ALA A 497 24.99 -0.14 28.26
CA ALA A 497 26.43 -0.24 28.10
C ALA A 497 26.86 0.09 26.66
N THR A 498 26.73 1.36 26.29
CA THR A 498 27.00 1.87 24.93
C THR A 498 28.20 2.83 24.86
N SER A 499 28.95 2.92 25.95
CA SER A 499 30.16 3.75 26.07
C SER A 499 31.43 3.00 25.67
N LYS A 500 32.49 3.75 25.32
CA LYS A 500 33.83 3.20 25.04
C LYS A 500 34.40 2.39 26.21
N THR A 501 34.01 2.74 27.43
CA THR A 501 34.39 2.07 28.67
C THR A 501 33.16 1.47 29.34
N TYR A 502 33.36 0.39 30.07
CA TYR A 502 32.31 -0.27 30.85
C TYR A 502 32.87 -0.72 32.20
N ILE A 503 32.16 -0.41 33.29
CA ILE A 503 32.54 -0.82 34.65
C ILE A 503 31.80 -2.11 34.96
N LEU A 504 32.54 -3.15 35.32
CA LEU A 504 31.97 -4.46 35.62
C LEU A 504 31.21 -4.46 36.95
N SER A 505 30.01 -5.02 36.96
CA SER A 505 29.18 -5.14 38.16
C SER A 505 29.08 -6.60 38.63
N GLU A 506 28.44 -6.82 39.78
CA GLU A 506 28.21 -8.17 40.31
C GLU A 506 27.35 -9.03 39.37
N ASN A 507 26.53 -8.43 38.51
CA ASN A 507 25.66 -9.14 37.55
C ASN A 507 26.46 -9.88 36.46
N GLU A 508 27.72 -9.50 36.25
CA GLU A 508 28.60 -10.09 35.24
C GLU A 508 29.50 -11.18 35.80
N VAL A 509 29.51 -11.43 37.12
CA VAL A 509 30.37 -12.46 37.74
C VAL A 509 30.14 -13.83 37.10
N GLY A 510 31.23 -14.48 36.70
CA GLY A 510 31.24 -15.77 36.02
C GLY A 510 30.98 -15.71 34.50
N LYS A 511 30.64 -14.54 33.94
CA LYS A 511 30.37 -14.38 32.51
C LYS A 511 31.61 -13.94 31.74
N LEU A 512 31.66 -14.26 30.44
CA LEU A 512 32.58 -13.63 29.50
C LEU A 512 31.98 -12.32 29.00
N ILE A 513 32.83 -11.33 28.74
CA ILE A 513 32.43 -9.99 28.30
C ILE A 513 33.12 -9.65 26.98
N ARG A 514 32.38 -9.08 26.03
CA ARG A 514 32.94 -8.54 24.78
C ARG A 514 32.26 -7.23 24.40
N VAL A 515 32.81 -6.55 23.41
CA VAL A 515 32.18 -5.34 22.83
C VAL A 515 31.97 -5.50 21.34
N LYS A 516 30.78 -5.13 20.87
CA LYS A 516 30.44 -4.96 19.45
C LYS A 516 30.52 -3.47 19.12
N VAL A 517 31.18 -3.13 18.02
CA VAL A 517 31.26 -1.77 17.50
C VAL A 517 30.76 -1.70 16.06
N THR A 518 30.03 -0.64 15.73
CA THR A 518 29.58 -0.34 14.37
C THR A 518 30.09 1.03 13.97
N GLY A 519 30.79 1.10 12.83
CA GLY A 519 31.30 2.36 12.27
C GLY A 519 30.20 3.37 12.00
N THR A 520 30.46 4.64 12.32
CA THR A 520 29.57 5.77 12.05
C THR A 520 30.35 6.92 11.40
N GLY A 521 29.65 7.85 10.74
CA GLY A 521 30.30 8.95 10.00
C GLY A 521 31.11 8.42 8.81
N ASN A 522 32.43 8.66 8.83
CA ASN A 522 33.34 8.22 7.76
C ASN A 522 33.89 6.79 7.94
N PHE A 523 33.40 6.04 8.94
CA PHE A 523 33.82 4.68 9.23
C PHE A 523 32.66 3.70 9.03
N THR A 524 32.95 2.49 8.53
CA THR A 524 31.92 1.49 8.20
C THR A 524 32.25 0.11 8.76
N GLY A 525 31.26 -0.78 8.73
CA GLY A 525 31.39 -2.17 9.15
C GLY A 525 31.18 -2.38 10.65
N THR A 526 30.95 -3.64 10.99
CA THR A 526 30.74 -4.08 12.38
C THR A 526 31.85 -5.06 12.76
N LYS A 527 32.42 -4.88 13.95
CA LYS A 527 33.40 -5.80 14.53
C LYS A 527 33.04 -6.11 15.97
N THR A 528 33.45 -7.28 16.41
CA THR A 528 33.27 -7.73 17.79
C THR A 528 34.63 -8.13 18.34
N SER A 529 34.91 -7.78 19.59
CA SER A 529 36.19 -8.10 20.22
C SER A 529 36.28 -9.58 20.58
N ASP A 530 37.50 -10.05 20.77
CA ASP A 530 37.72 -11.26 21.57
C ASP A 530 37.14 -11.07 22.99
N PRO A 531 36.58 -12.13 23.58
CA PRO A 531 35.99 -12.05 24.91
C PRO A 531 37.06 -11.96 26.00
N VAL A 532 36.76 -11.23 27.08
CA VAL A 532 37.55 -11.18 28.31
C VAL A 532 36.76 -11.77 29.48
N GLY A 533 37.43 -12.43 30.41
CA GLY A 533 36.79 -13.11 31.54
C GLY A 533 37.19 -14.58 31.66
N PRO A 534 36.47 -15.35 32.51
CA PRO A 534 35.24 -14.97 33.21
C PRO A 534 35.45 -13.89 34.28
N VAL A 535 34.44 -13.05 34.52
CA VAL A 535 34.52 -11.97 35.52
C VAL A 535 34.60 -12.54 36.94
N THR A 536 35.59 -12.11 37.73
CA THR A 536 35.75 -12.51 39.13
C THR A 536 35.12 -11.48 40.09
N ALA A 537 34.67 -11.93 41.26
CA ALA A 537 34.21 -11.02 42.32
C ALA A 537 35.31 -10.04 42.76
N GLY A 538 34.92 -8.84 43.19
CA GLY A 538 35.81 -7.88 43.83
C GLY A 538 36.34 -8.43 45.16
N GLU A 539 37.54 -8.02 45.57
CA GLU A 539 38.01 -8.30 46.93
C GLU A 539 37.43 -7.23 47.86
N GLU A 540 36.77 -7.66 48.94
CA GLU A 540 36.33 -6.76 50.01
C GLU A 540 37.58 -6.23 50.73
N PRO A 541 37.74 -4.91 50.96
CA PRO A 541 38.92 -4.40 51.63
C PRO A 541 38.97 -4.89 53.09
N GLU A 542 40.12 -5.43 53.50
CA GLU A 542 40.40 -5.81 54.89
C GLU A 542 40.19 -4.61 55.82
N PRO A 543 39.42 -4.76 56.93
CA PRO A 543 39.04 -3.61 57.73
C PRO A 543 40.22 -3.15 58.62
N VAL A 544 40.40 -1.84 58.77
CA VAL A 544 41.61 -1.25 59.38
C VAL A 544 41.44 -1.09 60.88
N VAL A 545 42.42 -1.52 61.69
CA VAL A 545 42.40 -1.37 63.16
C VAL A 545 42.88 0.03 63.58
N SER A 546 42.17 0.67 64.52
CA SER A 546 42.61 1.94 65.10
C SER A 546 43.87 1.79 65.97
N THR A 547 44.86 2.68 65.79
CA THR A 547 46.07 2.77 66.63
C THR A 547 46.09 4.06 67.44
N TYR A 548 46.73 4.04 68.61
CA TYR A 548 46.78 5.15 69.54
C TYR A 548 48.21 5.44 69.98
N LYS A 549 48.54 6.72 70.16
CA LYS A 549 49.81 7.18 70.72
C LYS A 549 49.56 7.89 72.05
N PHE A 550 50.52 7.76 72.95
CA PHE A 550 50.53 8.50 74.20
C PHE A 550 51.87 9.19 74.38
N SER A 551 51.82 10.38 74.98
CA SER A 551 53.00 11.17 75.33
C SER A 551 52.81 11.79 76.71
N TYR A 552 53.90 11.90 77.44
CA TYR A 552 53.95 12.55 78.74
C TYR A 552 55.28 13.29 78.88
N GLU A 553 55.31 14.31 79.72
CA GLU A 553 56.50 15.10 79.98
C GLU A 553 56.68 15.19 81.50
N VAL A 554 57.83 14.74 82.00
CA VAL A 554 58.13 14.76 83.44
C VAL A 554 58.84 16.08 83.75
N PRO A 555 58.43 16.85 84.77
CA PRO A 555 59.12 18.07 85.18
C PRO A 555 60.59 17.81 85.50
N ALA A 556 61.47 18.77 85.21
CA ALA A 556 62.93 18.61 85.34
C ALA A 556 63.41 18.43 86.79
N ASP A 557 62.64 18.90 87.78
CA ASP A 557 63.00 18.91 89.20
C ASP A 557 62.12 17.94 90.00
N VAL A 558 62.35 16.63 89.86
CA VAL A 558 61.73 15.61 90.72
C VAL A 558 62.64 15.32 91.91
N VAL A 559 62.15 15.57 93.13
CA VAL A 559 62.88 15.32 94.38
C VAL A 559 62.50 13.94 94.92
N ALA A 560 63.49 13.17 95.38
CA ALA A 560 63.28 11.84 95.94
C ALA A 560 62.30 11.85 97.13
N GLY A 561 61.26 11.02 97.06
CA GLY A 561 60.23 10.88 98.11
C GLY A 561 59.00 11.78 97.96
N GLN A 562 58.88 12.57 96.87
CA GLN A 562 57.72 13.41 96.60
C GLN A 562 56.81 12.78 95.53
N GLU A 563 55.49 12.80 95.73
CA GLU A 563 54.53 12.44 94.68
C GLU A 563 54.48 13.54 93.60
N VAL A 564 54.53 13.12 92.33
CA VAL A 564 54.43 13.99 91.16
C VAL A 564 53.31 13.48 90.26
N GLU A 565 52.35 14.34 89.95
CA GLU A 565 51.28 14.03 89.01
C GLU A 565 51.72 14.45 87.59
N VAL A 566 51.77 13.49 86.67
CA VAL A 566 52.15 13.73 85.27
C VAL A 566 50.92 13.54 84.38
N ALA A 567 50.55 14.59 83.65
CA ALA A 567 49.49 14.50 82.66
C ALA A 567 49.96 13.67 81.46
N VAL A 568 49.28 12.57 81.18
CA VAL A 568 49.47 11.78 79.96
C VAL A 568 48.46 12.24 78.93
N THR A 569 48.94 12.65 77.76
CA THR A 569 48.08 12.96 76.62
C THR A 569 47.88 11.71 75.78
N PHE A 570 46.64 11.38 75.48
CA PHE A 570 46.26 10.28 74.58
C PHE A 570 45.68 10.86 73.29
N ALA A 571 46.20 10.40 72.16
CA ALA A 571 45.68 10.76 70.84
C ALA A 571 45.53 9.51 69.97
N THR A 572 44.50 9.51 69.13
CA THR A 572 44.39 8.51 68.06
C THR A 572 45.48 8.80 67.04
N ASP A 573 46.28 7.80 66.71
CA ASP A 573 47.36 7.91 65.72
C ASP A 573 46.82 7.60 64.32
N VAL A 574 46.11 6.48 64.19
CA VAL A 574 45.35 6.14 62.98
C VAL A 574 43.94 5.72 63.42
N LYS A 575 42.91 6.35 62.84
CA LYS A 575 41.51 5.96 63.07
C LYS A 575 41.11 4.93 62.03
N GLY A 576 40.89 3.70 62.48
CA GLY A 576 40.39 2.58 61.67
C GLY A 576 38.88 2.35 61.83
N ASP A 577 38.37 1.31 61.18
CA ASP A 577 36.95 0.94 61.14
C ASP A 577 36.44 0.37 62.47
N TYR A 578 37.35 -0.16 63.31
CA TYR A 578 37.06 -0.61 64.67
C TYR A 578 38.25 -0.36 65.62
N GLY A 579 37.98 -0.23 66.92
CA GLY A 579 38.95 0.14 67.95
C GLY A 579 38.52 -0.29 69.37
N TYR A 580 39.37 -0.06 70.37
CA TYR A 580 39.12 -0.44 71.76
C TYR A 580 38.44 0.71 72.53
N GLU A 581 37.43 0.44 73.37
CA GLU A 581 36.74 1.47 74.18
C GLU A 581 37.61 2.09 75.29
N GLY A 582 38.73 1.46 75.62
CA GLY A 582 39.70 1.97 76.58
C GLY A 582 40.97 1.13 76.60
N VAL A 583 42.08 1.77 76.95
CA VAL A 583 43.40 1.12 77.08
C VAL A 583 43.87 1.27 78.52
N ARG A 584 44.31 0.18 79.16
CA ARG A 584 44.88 0.18 80.52
C ARG A 584 46.40 0.10 80.42
N PHE A 585 47.09 1.01 81.09
CA PHE A 585 48.54 1.02 81.16
C PHE A 585 49.01 0.69 82.58
N GLN A 586 50.13 -0.02 82.69
CA GLN A 586 50.95 -0.09 83.90
C GLN A 586 52.24 0.66 83.61
N PHE A 587 52.56 1.64 84.45
CA PHE A 587 53.81 2.39 84.35
C PHE A 587 54.75 1.96 85.47
N LYS A 588 56.05 1.91 85.17
CA LYS A 588 57.15 1.77 86.12
C LYS A 588 58.15 2.87 85.80
N ALA A 589 58.48 3.72 86.77
CA ALA A 589 59.56 4.69 86.63
C ALA A 589 60.83 4.11 87.28
N GLU A 590 62.01 4.45 86.75
CA GLU A 590 63.31 4.09 87.34
C GLU A 590 64.23 5.32 87.29
N GLY A 591 64.76 5.72 88.44
CA GLY A 591 65.71 6.81 88.61
C GLY A 591 67.16 6.31 88.78
N PRO A 592 68.13 7.24 88.86
CA PRO A 592 69.53 6.90 89.12
C PRO A 592 69.69 6.07 90.40
N GLU A 593 70.63 5.12 90.41
CA GLU A 593 70.87 4.16 91.50
C GLU A 593 69.73 3.16 91.82
N GLY A 594 68.75 3.01 90.92
CA GLY A 594 67.74 1.96 91.03
C GLY A 594 66.54 2.31 91.92
N ALA A 595 66.27 3.60 92.11
CA ALA A 595 65.01 4.05 92.70
C ALA A 595 63.87 3.76 91.72
N THR A 596 62.90 2.92 92.11
CA THR A 596 61.70 2.59 91.32
C THR A 596 60.46 3.28 91.82
#